data_AF-A0A2N2NQF2-F1
#
_entry.id   AF-A0A2N2NQF2-F1
#
_cell.length_a   1.000
_cell.length_b   1.000
_cell.length_c   1.000
_cell.angle_alpha   90.00
_cell.angle_beta   90.00
_cell.angle_gamma   90.00
#
_symmetry.space_group_name_H-M   'P 1'
#
loop_
_entity.id
_entity.type
_entity.pdbx_description
1 polymer ?
#
loop_
_entity_poly.entity_id
_entity_poly.type
_entity_poly.pdbx_seq_one_letter_code
_entity_poly.pdbx_strand_id
1 'polypeptide(L)'
;MAIELNRIVKGHRYDTSISILLASDELISNKTQTTTYLYRTRRGLFFLVRQFNDSSKKPKILPLEKDQAIEQFNKLPEKFQDFTEAFSDPEDIHGRPPLFEKPLIKTSLWLKEEMLEWLKKQPGTMSEVIRKLIQDAMDKNP
;
A
#
# COMPACT_ATOMS: atom_id res chain seq x y z
N MET A 1 14.83 -0.07 17.61
CA MET A 1 14.12 -1.34 18.00
C MET A 1 12.64 -1.12 17.71
N ALA A 2 12.02 -1.82 16.76
CA ALA A 2 10.64 -1.49 16.35
C ALA A 2 9.64 -1.89 17.44
N ILE A 3 8.87 -0.93 17.95
CA ILE A 3 7.83 -1.19 18.94
C ILE A 3 6.69 -1.94 18.27
N GLU A 4 6.28 -3.08 18.85
CA GLU A 4 5.04 -3.75 18.46
C GLU A 4 3.85 -3.04 19.10
N LEU A 5 3.09 -2.31 18.29
CA LEU A 5 1.89 -1.60 18.71
C LEU A 5 0.76 -1.88 17.74
N ASN A 6 -0.37 -2.33 18.28
CA ASN A 6 -1.59 -2.58 17.52
C ASN A 6 -2.75 -1.84 18.17
N ARG A 7 -3.44 -1.01 17.39
CA ARG A 7 -4.61 -0.27 17.85
C ARG A 7 -5.61 -0.04 16.73
N ILE A 8 -6.89 -0.12 17.08
CA ILE A 8 -7.98 0.29 16.19
C ILE A 8 -8.36 1.72 16.53
N VAL A 9 -8.30 2.63 15.56
CA VAL A 9 -8.71 4.02 15.69
C VAL A 9 -9.68 4.35 14.57
N LYS A 10 -10.87 4.85 14.90
CA LYS A 10 -11.95 5.18 13.93
C LYS A 10 -12.26 4.05 12.93
N GLY A 11 -12.22 2.79 13.38
CA GLY A 11 -12.51 1.62 12.53
C GLY A 11 -11.33 1.13 11.68
N HIS A 12 -10.19 1.83 11.69
CA HIS A 12 -8.97 1.39 11.00
C HIS A 12 -8.00 0.75 11.98
N ARG A 13 -7.44 -0.40 11.60
CA ARG A 13 -6.40 -1.10 12.36
C ARG A 13 -5.03 -0.55 11.97
N TYR A 14 -4.31 -0.05 12.95
CA TYR A 14 -2.94 0.41 12.86
C TYR A 14 -2.07 -0.57 13.61
N ASP A 15 -1.10 -1.16 12.90
CA ASP A 15 -0.28 -2.24 13.44
C ASP A 15 1.14 -2.09 12.89
N THR A 16 2.09 -1.82 13.77
CA THR A 16 3.48 -1.55 13.41
C THR A 16 4.18 -2.78 12.83
N SER A 17 3.76 -4.00 13.18
CA SER A 17 4.40 -5.25 12.73
C SER A 17 4.19 -5.53 11.24
N ILE A 18 3.07 -5.08 10.69
CA ILE A 18 2.68 -5.28 9.28
C ILE A 18 2.78 -4.00 8.44
N SER A 19 3.12 -2.88 9.09
CA SER A 19 3.25 -1.58 8.44
C SER A 19 4.68 -1.32 8.01
N ILE A 20 4.83 -0.47 7.01
CA ILE A 20 6.11 -0.07 6.45
C ILE A 20 6.58 1.16 7.22
N LEU A 21 7.80 1.12 7.77
CA LEU A 21 8.44 2.27 8.40
C LEU A 21 8.96 3.20 7.30
N LEU A 22 8.56 4.47 7.33
CA LEU A 22 8.94 5.47 6.34
C LEU A 22 10.08 6.36 6.83
N ALA A 23 9.97 6.86 8.06
CA ALA A 23 10.92 7.80 8.64
C ALA A 23 10.94 7.73 10.16
N SER A 24 12.05 8.12 10.78
CA SER A 24 12.16 8.23 12.24
C SER A 24 13.14 9.32 12.70
N ASP A 25 13.17 9.58 14.00
CA ASP A 25 14.17 10.40 14.69
C ASP A 25 14.96 9.58 15.75
N GLU A 26 15.00 8.25 15.65
CA GLU A 26 15.57 7.35 16.67
C GLU A 26 17.03 7.65 16.98
N LEU A 27 17.89 7.92 15.98
CA LEU A 27 19.32 8.17 16.20
C LEU A 27 19.57 9.51 16.89
N ILE A 28 18.66 10.47 16.73
CA ILE A 28 18.74 11.77 17.42
C ILE A 28 17.95 11.74 18.73
N SER A 29 17.16 10.70 18.97
CA SER A 29 16.26 10.65 20.14
C SER A 29 16.97 10.63 21.48
N ASN A 30 18.27 10.34 21.53
CA ASN A 30 19.09 10.54 22.73
C ASN A 30 19.09 12.01 23.22
N LYS A 31 18.76 12.96 22.32
CA LYS A 31 18.59 14.39 22.63
C LYS A 31 17.14 14.80 22.90
N THR A 32 16.15 13.99 22.51
CA THR A 32 14.72 14.31 22.67
C THR A 32 14.07 13.40 23.71
N GLN A 33 13.08 13.90 24.45
CA GLN A 33 12.35 13.06 25.42
C GLN A 33 11.37 12.08 24.75
N THR A 34 11.23 12.15 23.42
CA THR A 34 10.22 11.43 22.66
C THR A 34 10.77 11.09 21.29
N THR A 35 10.67 9.81 20.93
CA THR A 35 11.00 9.27 19.61
C THR A 35 9.72 9.16 18.79
N THR A 36 9.78 9.60 17.55
CA THR A 36 8.68 9.66 16.60
C THR A 36 8.99 8.78 15.40
N TYR A 37 8.08 7.86 15.13
CA TYR A 37 8.16 6.95 13.99
C TYR A 37 6.98 7.18 13.07
N LEU A 38 7.24 7.31 11.77
CA LEU A 38 6.22 7.45 10.74
C LEU A 38 6.05 6.13 9.99
N TYR A 39 4.83 5.63 9.97
CA TYR A 39 4.47 4.38 9.33
C TYR A 39 3.40 4.57 8.26
N ARG A 40 3.40 3.66 7.30
CA ARG A 40 2.35 3.45 6.31
C ARG A 40 1.82 2.03 6.37
N THR A 41 0.51 1.89 6.44
CA THR A 41 -0.16 0.60 6.33
C THR A 41 -0.17 0.12 4.87
N ARG A 42 -0.32 -1.19 4.65
CA ARG A 42 -0.49 -1.76 3.30
C ARG A 42 -1.69 -1.20 2.52
N ARG A 43 -2.69 -0.66 3.22
CA ARG A 43 -3.86 -0.02 2.61
C ARG A 43 -3.66 1.46 2.28
N GLY A 44 -2.47 2.00 2.51
CA GLY A 44 -2.14 3.40 2.23
C GLY A 44 -2.51 4.39 3.34
N LEU A 45 -2.96 3.94 4.51
CA LEU A 45 -3.17 4.82 5.66
C LEU A 45 -1.85 5.13 6.37
N PHE A 46 -1.69 6.36 6.83
CA PHE A 46 -0.50 6.83 7.53
C PHE A 46 -0.75 7.02 9.02
N PHE A 47 0.29 6.83 9.83
CA PHE A 47 0.21 7.06 11.26
C PHE A 47 1.58 7.29 11.88
N LEU A 48 1.60 8.08 12.96
CA LEU A 48 2.77 8.25 13.81
C LEU A 48 2.67 7.36 15.04
N VAL A 49 3.82 6.85 15.45
CA VAL A 49 4.02 6.26 16.78
C VAL A 49 4.95 7.16 17.55
N ARG A 50 4.46 7.69 18.67
CA ARG A 50 5.29 8.43 19.63
C ARG A 50 5.66 7.51 20.78
N GLN A 51 6.95 7.26 20.93
CA GLN A 51 7.55 6.57 22.07
C GLN A 51 8.14 7.58 23.02
N PHE A 52 7.92 7.40 24.31
CA PHE A 52 8.51 8.25 25.35
C PHE A 52 9.66 7.48 26.00
N ASN A 53 10.75 8.18 26.31
CA ASN A 53 11.86 7.58 27.08
C ASN A 53 11.46 7.31 28.54
N ASP A 54 10.44 8.02 29.00
CA ASP A 54 9.83 7.81 30.31
C ASP A 54 8.94 6.56 30.31
N SER A 55 9.34 5.56 31.09
CA SER A 55 8.64 4.28 31.27
C SER A 55 7.23 4.41 31.83
N SER A 56 6.85 5.55 32.43
CA SER A 56 5.49 5.80 32.89
C SER A 56 4.51 6.10 31.75
N LYS A 57 5.01 6.57 30.60
CA LYS A 57 4.19 7.01 29.46
C LYS A 57 4.08 5.90 28.43
N LYS A 58 2.85 5.46 28.17
CA LYS A 58 2.58 4.48 27.10
C LYS A 58 2.76 5.11 25.71
N PRO A 59 3.33 4.38 24.75
CA PRO A 59 3.42 4.82 23.36
C PRO A 59 2.03 5.09 22.77
N LYS A 60 1.95 6.07 21.86
CA LYS A 60 0.69 6.51 21.26
C LYS A 60 0.74 6.42 19.74
N ILE A 61 -0.32 5.84 19.16
CA ILE A 61 -0.62 5.91 17.72
C ILE A 61 -1.45 7.16 17.45
N LEU A 62 -1.02 7.95 16.46
CA LEU A 62 -1.71 9.11 15.94
C LEU A 62 -1.97 8.87 14.44
N PRO A 63 -3.22 8.59 14.03
CA PRO A 63 -3.57 8.54 12.62
C PRO A 63 -3.28 9.88 11.95
N LEU A 64 -2.76 9.83 10.73
CA LEU A 64 -2.48 11.02 9.93
C LEU A 64 -3.10 10.88 8.54
N GLU A 65 -3.50 12.03 8.01
CA GLU A 65 -3.82 12.18 6.59
C GLU A 65 -2.53 12.26 5.76
N LYS A 66 -2.61 12.02 4.45
CA LYS A 66 -1.46 11.99 3.54
C LYS A 66 -0.62 13.28 3.61
N ASP A 67 -1.25 14.44 3.57
CA ASP A 67 -0.56 15.74 3.62
C ASP A 67 0.20 15.93 4.94
N GLN A 68 -0.42 15.54 6.06
CA GLN A 68 0.21 15.59 7.38
C GLN A 68 1.38 14.61 7.46
N ALA A 69 1.25 13.43 6.87
CA ALA A 69 2.31 12.44 6.80
C ALA A 69 3.49 12.94 5.94
N ILE A 70 3.24 13.66 4.83
CA ILE A 70 4.28 14.30 4.00
C ILE A 70 5.05 15.35 4.81
N GLU A 71 4.34 16.22 5.54
CA GLU A 71 5.01 17.20 6.40
C GLU A 71 5.89 16.53 7.45
N GLN A 72 5.37 15.48 8.10
CA GLN A 72 6.10 14.74 9.14
C GLN A 72 7.28 13.99 8.56
N PHE A 73 7.11 13.42 7.35
CA PHE A 73 8.22 12.90 6.57
C PHE A 73 9.26 14.01 6.42
N ASN A 74 9.00 15.13 5.76
CA ASN A 74 10.03 16.17 5.54
C ASN A 74 10.74 16.68 6.82
N LYS A 75 10.07 16.68 7.98
CA LYS A 75 10.63 17.10 9.27
C LYS A 75 11.55 16.06 9.92
N LEU A 76 11.27 14.77 9.73
CA LEU A 76 12.07 13.71 10.36
C LEU A 76 13.45 13.61 9.72
N PRO A 77 14.52 13.38 10.48
CA PRO A 77 15.87 13.33 9.92
C PRO A 77 16.14 12.05 9.13
N GLU A 78 15.64 10.90 9.59
CA GLU A 78 15.98 9.60 9.00
C GLU A 78 14.89 9.15 8.05
N LYS A 79 15.29 8.78 6.83
CA LYS A 79 14.42 8.18 5.81
C LYS A 79 14.82 6.72 5.63
N PHE A 80 13.82 5.85 5.75
CA PHE A 80 13.98 4.42 5.46
C PHE A 80 13.42 4.06 4.09
N GLN A 81 12.61 4.94 3.51
CA GLN A 81 12.08 4.82 2.16
C GLN A 81 12.24 6.13 1.40
N ASP A 82 12.34 6.03 0.08
CA ASP A 82 12.28 7.19 -0.80
C ASP A 82 10.88 7.81 -0.80
N PHE A 83 10.79 9.13 -1.02
CA PHE A 83 9.53 9.85 -0.99
C PHE A 83 8.49 9.25 -1.96
N THR A 84 8.91 8.93 -3.17
CA THR A 84 8.04 8.35 -4.21
C THR A 84 7.49 6.99 -3.77
N GLU A 85 8.29 6.15 -3.13
CA GLU A 85 7.87 4.83 -2.64
C GLU A 85 6.98 4.97 -1.40
N ALA A 86 7.37 5.86 -0.48
CA ALA A 86 6.66 6.12 0.76
C ALA A 86 5.21 6.58 0.53
N PHE A 87 4.97 7.39 -0.49
CA PHE A 87 3.67 8.00 -0.79
C PHE A 87 3.03 7.56 -2.12
N SER A 88 3.58 6.51 -2.74
CA SER A 88 2.97 5.83 -3.89
C SER A 88 1.55 5.36 -3.56
N ASP A 89 0.70 5.19 -4.56
CA ASP A 89 -0.61 4.59 -4.31
C ASP A 89 -0.47 3.07 -4.06
N PRO A 90 -1.35 2.46 -3.25
CA PRO A 90 -1.22 1.07 -2.82
C PRO A 90 -1.31 0.03 -3.96
N GLU A 91 -1.53 0.45 -5.21
CA GLU A 91 -1.48 -0.45 -6.38
C GLU A 91 -0.05 -0.82 -6.81
N ASP A 92 0.97 -0.08 -6.36
CA ASP A 92 2.35 -0.26 -6.85
C ASP A 92 3.23 -1.18 -5.99
N ILE A 93 2.75 -1.57 -4.80
CA ILE A 93 3.52 -2.45 -3.92
C ILE A 93 3.16 -3.90 -4.25
N HIS A 94 3.81 -4.46 -5.27
CA HIS A 94 4.25 -5.86 -5.32
C HIS A 94 4.62 -6.24 -6.76
N GLY A 95 5.93 -6.35 -7.05
CA GLY A 95 6.61 -7.42 -7.83
C GLY A 95 5.92 -8.11 -9.01
N ARG A 96 4.88 -7.52 -9.59
CA ARG A 96 4.16 -7.99 -10.75
C ARG A 96 4.55 -7.03 -11.85
N PRO A 97 5.25 -7.49 -12.91
CA PRO A 97 5.47 -6.63 -14.05
C PRO A 97 4.12 -6.08 -14.49
N PRO A 98 3.97 -4.75 -14.59
CA PRO A 98 2.79 -4.21 -15.24
C PRO A 98 2.81 -4.76 -16.67
N LEU A 99 1.85 -5.64 -17.00
CA LEU A 99 1.69 -6.11 -18.38
C LEU A 99 1.36 -4.94 -19.33
N PHE A 100 0.86 -3.83 -18.78
CA PHE A 100 0.52 -2.61 -19.49
C PHE A 100 0.79 -1.39 -18.59
N GLU A 101 1.30 -0.30 -19.17
CA GLU A 101 1.70 0.97 -18.50
C GLU A 101 0.55 1.75 -17.83
N LYS A 102 -0.67 1.19 -17.80
CA LYS A 102 -1.86 1.84 -17.23
C LYS A 102 -2.58 0.89 -16.28
N PRO A 103 -3.10 1.39 -15.14
CA PRO A 103 -3.94 0.58 -14.27
C PRO A 103 -5.15 0.10 -15.06
N LEU A 104 -5.28 -1.21 -15.21
CA LEU A 104 -6.45 -1.82 -15.82
C LEU A 104 -7.65 -1.52 -14.92
N ILE A 105 -8.56 -0.70 -15.43
CA ILE A 105 -9.90 -0.56 -14.83
C ILE A 105 -10.48 -1.96 -14.75
N LYS A 106 -10.73 -2.45 -13.53
CA LYS A 106 -11.43 -3.72 -13.31
C LYS A 106 -12.87 -3.58 -13.78
N THR A 107 -13.10 -3.70 -15.09
CA THR A 107 -14.42 -3.90 -15.65
C THR A 107 -14.79 -5.37 -15.45
N SER A 108 -15.50 -5.66 -14.37
CA SER A 108 -16.17 -6.94 -14.19
C SER A 108 -17.20 -7.11 -15.32
N LEU A 109 -16.82 -7.81 -16.38
CA LEU A 109 -17.72 -8.17 -17.48
C LEU A 109 -18.41 -9.47 -17.12
N TRP A 110 -19.72 -9.40 -16.94
CA TRP A 110 -20.56 -10.57 -16.75
C TRP A 110 -20.79 -11.24 -18.11
N LEU A 111 -20.25 -12.44 -18.27
CA LEU A 111 -20.51 -13.26 -19.45
C LEU A 111 -21.85 -13.98 -19.27
N LYS A 112 -22.61 -14.08 -20.36
CA LYS A 112 -23.82 -14.93 -20.39
C LYS A 112 -23.43 -16.41 -20.29
N GLU A 113 -24.33 -17.24 -19.76
CA GLU A 113 -24.13 -18.69 -19.60
C GLU A 113 -23.68 -19.36 -20.91
N GLU A 114 -24.33 -19.01 -22.02
CA GLU A 114 -24.04 -19.53 -23.36
C GLU A 114 -22.59 -19.23 -23.80
N MET A 115 -22.06 -18.07 -23.42
CA MET A 115 -20.69 -17.67 -23.74
C MET A 115 -19.67 -18.44 -22.90
N LEU A 116 -19.99 -18.74 -21.64
CA LEU A 116 -19.17 -19.58 -20.78
C LEU A 116 -19.10 -21.01 -21.29
N GLU A 117 -20.24 -21.57 -21.72
CA GLU A 117 -20.28 -22.90 -22.32
C GLU A 117 -19.48 -22.97 -23.63
N TRP A 118 -19.55 -21.93 -24.45
CA TRP A 118 -18.75 -21.84 -25.66
C TRP A 118 -17.25 -21.78 -25.34
N LEU A 119 -16.84 -20.98 -24.35
CA LEU A 119 -15.45 -20.87 -23.91
C LEU A 119 -14.89 -22.19 -23.37
N LYS A 120 -15.70 -22.98 -22.65
CA LYS A 120 -15.31 -24.32 -22.14
C LYS A 120 -15.00 -25.32 -23.26
N LYS A 121 -15.59 -25.15 -24.44
CA LYS A 121 -15.43 -26.06 -25.58
C LYS A 121 -14.21 -25.74 -26.44
N GLN A 122 -13.54 -24.60 -26.21
CA GLN A 122 -12.38 -24.20 -26.99
C GLN A 122 -11.10 -24.92 -26.54
N PRO A 123 -10.15 -25.17 -27.46
CA PRO A 123 -8.86 -25.75 -27.10
C PRO A 123 -8.00 -24.73 -26.33
N GLY A 124 -7.52 -25.13 -25.15
CA GLY A 124 -6.66 -24.30 -24.28
C GLY A 124 -7.37 -23.80 -23.02
N THR A 125 -6.71 -22.90 -22.29
CA THR A 125 -7.32 -22.30 -21.10
C THR A 125 -8.25 -21.15 -21.48
N MET A 126 -9.32 -20.94 -20.70
CA MET A 126 -10.25 -19.81 -20.93
C MET A 126 -9.52 -18.48 -21.04
N SER A 127 -8.48 -18.26 -20.23
CA SER A 127 -7.71 -17.02 -20.25
C SER A 127 -6.92 -16.81 -21.55
N GLU A 128 -6.36 -17.87 -22.14
CA GLU A 128 -5.64 -17.77 -23.42
C GLU A 128 -6.60 -17.46 -24.57
N VAL A 129 -7.75 -18.14 -24.60
CA VAL A 129 -8.79 -17.92 -25.62
C VAL A 129 -9.34 -16.51 -25.54
N ILE A 130 -9.66 -16.01 -24.34
CA ILE A 130 -10.16 -14.65 -24.14
C ILE A 130 -9.12 -13.61 -24.59
N ARG A 131 -7.85 -13.78 -24.20
CA ARG A 131 -6.79 -12.84 -24.61
C ARG A 131 -6.63 -12.78 -26.13
N LYS A 132 -6.66 -13.93 -26.80
CA LYS A 132 -6.58 -14.01 -28.27
C LYS A 132 -7.75 -13.30 -28.94
N LEU A 133 -8.97 -13.50 -28.45
CA LEU A 133 -10.16 -12.83 -28.99
C LEU A 133 -10.10 -11.30 -28.82
N ILE A 134 -9.61 -10.83 -27.67
CA ILE A 134 -9.43 -9.39 -27.44
C ILE A 134 -8.38 -8.83 -28.40
N GLN A 135 -7.26 -9.52 -28.55
CA GLN A 135 -6.18 -9.09 -29.46
C GLN A 135 -6.65 -9.05 -30.91
N ASP A 136 -7.31 -10.10 -31.41
CA ASP A 136 -7.89 -10.15 -32.75
C ASP A 136 -8.92 -9.04 -33.00
N ALA A 137 -9.67 -8.64 -31.96
CA ALA A 137 -10.64 -7.54 -32.04
C ALA A 137 -9.96 -6.15 -32.04
N MET A 138 -8.87 -5.99 -31.28
CA MET A 138 -8.08 -4.76 -31.26
C MET A 138 -7.34 -4.55 -32.58
N ASP A 139 -6.79 -5.62 -33.17
CA ASP A 139 -6.05 -5.54 -34.45
C ASP A 139 -6.98 -5.28 -35.65
N LYS A 140 -8.27 -5.60 -35.54
CA LYS A 140 -9.28 -5.37 -36.58
C LYS A 140 -9.89 -3.97 -36.59
N ASN A 141 -9.61 -3.15 -35.57
CA ASN A 141 -10.18 -1.80 -35.45
C ASN A 141 -9.02 -0.78 -35.41
N PRO A 142 -8.40 -0.46 -36.56
CA PRO A 142 -7.31 0.51 -36.64
C PRO A 142 -7.75 1.94 -36.30
#